data_AF-A0A0Q4Q2I9-F1
#
_entry.id   AF-A0A0Q4Q2I9-F1
#
_cell.length_a   1.000
_cell.length_b   1.000
_cell.length_c   1.000
_cell.angle_alpha   90.00
_cell.angle_beta   90.00
_cell.angle_gamma   90.00
#
_symmetry.space_group_name_H-M   'P 1'
#
loop_
_entity.id
_entity.type
_entity.pdbx_description
1 polymer ?
#
loop_
_entity_poly.entity_id
_entity_poly.type
_entity_poly.pdbx_seq_one_letter_code
_entity_poly.pdbx_strand_id
1 'polypeptide(L)'
;MEHQIVHACGHEQIHVIYGFNTQVARKARWLRTTKCRACFLADRKAEQAEATARDSATIAHLDLPMLIGSECQVAWAVAIRISRLAALTTSPHTSDNSDCDLCLRIYDAKWWIDHRNLSHAEFLAQATKRLQIADMPANGQGSEAA
;
A
#
# COMPACT_ATOMS: atom_id res chain seq x y z
N MET A 1 -15.89 2.96 35.33
CA MET A 1 -17.31 2.57 35.16
C MET A 1 -17.58 2.40 33.68
N GLU A 2 -18.52 1.53 33.33
CA GLU A 2 -18.98 1.37 31.95
C GLU A 2 -19.94 2.48 31.59
N HIS A 3 -19.81 3.01 30.38
CA HIS A 3 -20.66 4.07 29.84
C HIS A 3 -21.26 3.62 28.52
N GLN A 4 -22.59 3.58 28.48
CA GLN A 4 -23.34 3.33 27.26
C GLN A 4 -23.42 4.64 26.46
N ILE A 5 -22.82 4.63 25.25
CA ILE A 5 -22.71 5.82 24.39
C ILE A 5 -23.33 5.52 23.03
N VAL A 6 -24.30 6.34 22.64
CA VAL A 6 -24.79 6.41 21.26
C VAL A 6 -23.88 7.35 20.47
N HIS A 7 -23.22 6.81 19.46
CA HIS A 7 -22.33 7.54 18.56
C HIS A 7 -23.11 8.37 17.54
N ALA A 8 -22.44 9.27 16.81
CA ALA A 8 -23.05 10.10 15.77
C ALA A 8 -23.65 9.28 14.61
N CYS A 9 -23.17 8.04 14.42
CA CYS A 9 -23.72 7.09 13.45
C CYS A 9 -24.99 6.35 13.95
N GLY A 10 -25.51 6.68 15.14
CA GLY A 10 -26.69 6.04 15.73
C GLY A 10 -26.42 4.72 16.46
N HIS A 11 -25.22 4.14 16.33
CA HIS A 11 -24.86 2.89 17.00
C HIS A 11 -24.48 3.11 18.47
N GLU A 12 -24.95 2.21 19.31
CA GLU A 12 -24.63 2.19 20.73
C GLU A 12 -23.41 1.30 21.00
N GLN A 13 -22.50 1.79 21.86
CA GLN A 13 -21.34 1.04 22.31
C GLN A 13 -21.08 1.25 23.80
N ILE A 14 -20.65 0.20 24.48
CA ILE A 14 -20.20 0.26 25.87
C ILE A 14 -18.72 0.65 25.89
N HIS A 15 -18.40 1.73 26.58
CA HIS A 15 -17.04 2.23 26.77
C HIS A 15 -16.66 2.23 28.25
N VAL A 16 -15.53 1.60 28.58
CA VAL A 16 -14.89 1.83 29.88
C VAL A 16 -14.08 3.12 29.79
N ILE A 17 -14.46 4.12 30.57
CA ILE A 17 -13.75 5.40 30.61
C ILE A 17 -13.08 5.57 31.97
N TYR A 18 -11.76 5.74 31.94
CA TYR A 18 -10.94 6.02 33.12
C TYR A 18 -10.70 7.52 33.26
N GLY A 19 -10.56 7.97 34.50
CA GLY A 19 -10.21 9.36 34.84
C GLY A 19 -11.20 10.00 35.81
N PHE A 20 -10.99 11.29 36.10
CA PHE A 20 -11.88 12.09 36.94
C PHE A 20 -13.22 12.34 36.25
N ASN A 21 -14.27 12.63 37.02
CA ASN A 21 -15.63 12.85 36.51
C ASN A 21 -15.72 13.85 35.35
N THR A 22 -14.94 14.94 35.39
CA THR A 22 -14.89 15.94 34.32
C THR A 22 -14.28 15.38 33.03
N GLN A 23 -13.24 14.55 33.13
CA GLN A 23 -12.60 13.88 32.00
C GLN A 23 -13.51 12.82 31.39
N VAL A 24 -14.18 12.03 32.23
CA VAL A 24 -15.17 11.03 31.84
C VAL A 24 -16.30 11.69 31.05
N ALA A 25 -16.90 12.75 31.60
CA ALA A 25 -17.98 13.50 30.95
C ALA A 25 -17.55 14.12 29.61
N ARG A 26 -16.33 14.68 29.55
CA ARG A 26 -15.75 15.23 28.32
C ARG A 26 -15.56 14.15 27.25
N LYS A 27 -14.98 13.01 27.61
CA LYS A 27 -14.75 11.90 26.67
C LYS A 27 -16.07 11.29 26.19
N ALA A 28 -17.04 11.08 27.09
CA ALA A 28 -18.38 10.64 26.72
C ALA A 28 -19.06 11.61 25.74
N ARG A 29 -18.92 12.93 25.95
CA ARG A 29 -19.44 13.94 25.01
C ARG A 29 -18.78 13.85 23.64
N TRP A 30 -17.46 13.71 23.59
CA TRP A 30 -16.72 13.56 22.33
C TRP A 30 -17.08 12.26 21.60
N LEU A 31 -17.25 11.14 22.30
CA LEU A 31 -17.66 9.88 21.67
C LEU A 31 -19.03 9.98 20.99
N ARG A 32 -19.96 10.77 21.54
CA ARG A 32 -21.26 11.04 20.87
C ARG A 32 -21.12 11.82 19.56
N THR A 33 -20.03 12.55 19.34
CA THR A 33 -19.78 13.30 18.10
C THR A 33 -19.00 12.49 17.06
N THR A 34 -18.49 11.31 17.41
CA THR A 34 -17.71 10.46 16.49
C THR A 34 -18.53 9.27 15.98
N LYS A 35 -18.13 8.71 14.84
CA LYS A 35 -18.62 7.41 14.38
C LYS A 35 -18.11 6.31 15.31
N CYS A 36 -18.89 5.24 15.45
CA CYS A 36 -18.46 4.06 16.19
C CYS A 36 -17.30 3.36 15.47
N ARG A 37 -16.55 2.50 16.19
CA ARG A 37 -15.39 1.79 15.62
C ARG A 37 -15.77 0.95 14.39
N ALA A 38 -16.93 0.30 14.41
CA ALA A 38 -17.39 -0.54 13.31
C ALA A 38 -17.65 0.28 12.04
N CYS A 39 -18.35 1.41 12.16
CA CYS A 39 -18.59 2.31 11.03
C CYS A 39 -17.30 2.91 10.50
N PHE A 40 -16.39 3.34 11.38
CA PHE A 40 -15.09 3.86 10.94
C PHE A 40 -14.31 2.82 10.11
N LEU A 41 -14.28 1.55 10.56
CA LEU A 41 -13.62 0.49 9.80
C LEU A 41 -14.34 0.17 8.47
N ALA A 42 -15.68 0.22 8.45
CA ALA A 42 -16.45 0.04 7.24
C ALA A 42 -16.17 1.15 6.21
N ASP A 43 -16.17 2.41 6.64
CA ASP A 43 -15.83 3.56 5.80
C ASP A 43 -14.41 3.43 5.27
N ARG A 44 -13.43 3.13 6.13
CA ARG A 44 -12.04 2.91 5.71
C ARG A 44 -11.90 1.79 4.69
N LYS A 45 -12.65 0.70 4.86
CA LYS A 45 -12.66 -0.40 3.89
C LYS A 45 -13.27 0.01 2.56
N ALA A 46 -14.35 0.80 2.58
CA ALA A 46 -14.98 1.33 1.37
C ALA A 46 -14.03 2.30 0.63
N GLU A 47 -13.44 3.27 1.34
CA GLU A 47 -12.43 4.20 0.82
C GLU A 47 -11.26 3.44 0.18
N GLN A 48 -10.75 2.41 0.85
CA GLN A 48 -9.66 1.60 0.32
C GLN A 48 -10.07 0.81 -0.92
N ALA A 49 -11.29 0.25 -0.96
CA ALA A 49 -11.79 -0.48 -2.12
C ALA A 49 -11.98 0.45 -3.33
N GLU A 50 -12.51 1.65 -3.11
CA GLU A 50 -12.63 2.68 -4.13
C GLU A 50 -11.27 3.15 -4.64
N ALA A 51 -10.29 3.37 -3.75
CA ALA A 51 -8.94 3.71 -4.13
C ALA A 51 -8.29 2.62 -4.98
N THR A 52 -8.39 1.35 -4.55
CA THR A 52 -7.86 0.21 -5.32
C THR A 52 -8.54 0.08 -6.68
N ALA A 53 -9.87 0.27 -6.76
CA ALA A 53 -10.60 0.23 -8.02
C ALA A 53 -10.16 1.37 -8.97
N ARG A 54 -9.97 2.59 -8.45
CA ARG A 54 -9.45 3.72 -9.21
C ARG A 54 -8.05 3.45 -9.73
N ASP A 55 -7.15 3.02 -8.86
CA ASP A 55 -5.75 2.73 -9.22
C ASP A 55 -5.69 1.63 -10.29
N SER A 56 -6.51 0.57 -10.13
CA SER A 56 -6.61 -0.51 -11.11
C SER A 56 -7.11 -0.02 -12.46
N ALA A 57 -8.09 0.91 -12.48
CA ALA A 57 -8.57 1.53 -13.72
C ALA A 57 -7.50 2.41 -14.37
N THR A 58 -6.74 3.18 -13.58
CA THR A 58 -5.63 4.02 -14.08
C THR A 58 -4.60 3.20 -14.84
N ILE A 59 -4.26 2.01 -14.35
CA ILE A 59 -3.22 1.16 -14.93
C ILE A 59 -3.76 0.04 -15.84
N ALA A 60 -5.05 0.04 -16.16
CA ALA A 60 -5.69 -1.04 -16.91
C ALA A 60 -5.11 -1.26 -18.33
N HIS A 61 -4.39 -0.26 -18.85
CA HIS A 61 -3.70 -0.31 -20.14
C HIS A 61 -2.30 -0.96 -20.06
N LEU A 62 -1.76 -1.17 -18.86
CA LEU A 62 -0.47 -1.81 -18.65
C LEU A 62 -0.63 -3.33 -18.62
N ASP A 63 0.25 -4.04 -19.30
CA ASP A 63 0.39 -5.48 -19.10
C ASP A 63 1.15 -5.73 -17.80
N LEU A 64 0.60 -6.57 -16.93
CA LEU A 64 1.08 -6.79 -15.56
C LEU A 64 1.59 -8.23 -15.43
N PRO A 65 2.90 -8.47 -15.64
CA PRO A 65 3.47 -9.80 -15.55
C PRO A 65 3.22 -10.45 -14.19
N MET A 66 3.19 -11.78 -14.15
CA MET A 66 3.00 -12.51 -12.91
C MET A 66 4.21 -12.33 -11.97
N LEU A 67 3.94 -12.11 -10.69
CA LEU A 67 5.01 -11.98 -9.69
C LEU A 67 5.45 -13.36 -9.18
N ILE A 68 6.73 -13.46 -8.83
CA ILE A 68 7.40 -14.64 -8.28
C ILE A 68 7.54 -14.45 -6.76
N GLY A 69 7.05 -15.41 -5.98
CA GLY A 69 7.10 -15.39 -4.52
C GLY A 69 6.09 -16.36 -3.91
N SER A 70 5.94 -16.35 -2.59
CA SER A 70 4.84 -17.09 -1.94
C SER A 70 3.49 -16.44 -2.24
N GLU A 71 2.40 -17.21 -2.15
CA GLU A 71 1.04 -16.70 -2.41
C GLU A 71 0.72 -15.44 -1.59
N CYS A 72 1.03 -15.46 -0.28
CA CYS A 72 0.85 -14.29 0.58
C CYS A 72 1.69 -13.09 0.14
N GLN A 73 2.94 -13.31 -0.29
CA GLN A 73 3.79 -12.24 -0.81
C GLN A 73 3.24 -11.68 -2.12
N VAL A 74 2.83 -12.55 -3.05
CA VAL A 74 2.28 -12.14 -4.34
C VAL A 74 1.01 -11.31 -4.14
N ALA A 75 0.07 -11.77 -3.31
CA ALA A 75 -1.16 -11.04 -3.03
C ALA A 75 -0.89 -9.62 -2.49
N TRP A 76 0.06 -9.50 -1.56
CA TRP A 76 0.43 -8.20 -1.00
C TRP A 76 1.20 -7.32 -2.00
N ALA A 77 2.16 -7.90 -2.71
CA ALA A 77 2.96 -7.20 -3.70
C ALA A 77 2.12 -6.69 -4.88
N VAL A 78 1.10 -7.43 -5.31
CA VAL A 78 0.16 -6.98 -6.35
C VAL A 78 -0.57 -5.71 -5.90
N ALA A 79 -1.08 -5.65 -4.66
CA ALA A 79 -1.74 -4.46 -4.15
C ALA A 79 -0.79 -3.24 -4.09
N ILE A 80 0.46 -3.46 -3.66
CA ILE A 80 1.50 -2.41 -3.64
C ILE A 80 1.81 -1.95 -5.08
N ARG A 81 1.98 -2.90 -6.01
CA ARG A 81 2.31 -2.64 -7.41
C ARG A 81 1.22 -1.81 -8.09
N ILE A 82 -0.04 -2.15 -7.90
CA ILE A 82 -1.17 -1.42 -8.49
C ILE A 82 -1.14 0.05 -8.05
N SER A 83 -1.06 0.29 -6.74
CA SER A 83 -1.06 1.65 -6.21
C SER A 83 0.17 2.45 -6.65
N ARG A 84 1.34 1.80 -6.72
CA ARG A 84 2.59 2.43 -7.18
C ARG A 84 2.55 2.83 -8.64
N LEU A 85 2.13 1.92 -9.52
CA LEU A 85 2.03 2.21 -10.94
C LEU A 85 0.99 3.32 -11.21
N ALA A 86 -0.15 3.29 -10.53
CA ALA A 86 -1.17 4.34 -10.68
C ALA A 86 -0.65 5.73 -10.26
N ALA A 87 0.15 5.79 -9.18
CA ALA A 87 0.79 7.01 -8.73
C ALA A 87 1.83 7.54 -9.74
N LEU A 88 2.59 6.64 -10.39
CA LEU A 88 3.54 7.01 -11.44
C LEU A 88 2.83 7.55 -12.68
N THR A 89 1.76 6.89 -13.14
CA THR A 89 0.96 7.32 -14.31
C THR A 89 0.30 8.69 -14.12
N THR A 90 -0.07 9.05 -12.89
CA THR A 90 -0.79 10.31 -12.62
C THR A 90 0.17 11.50 -12.39
N SER A 91 1.48 11.26 -12.29
CA SER A 91 2.46 12.31 -12.00
C SER A 91 2.72 13.21 -13.23
N PRO A 92 2.42 14.53 -13.16
CA PRO A 92 2.50 15.44 -14.31
C PRO A 92 3.92 15.74 -14.81
N HIS A 93 4.96 15.31 -14.08
CA HIS A 93 6.36 15.46 -14.48
C HIS A 93 7.00 14.14 -14.97
N THR A 94 6.20 13.08 -15.06
CA THR A 94 6.63 11.71 -15.35
C THR A 94 5.75 11.14 -16.47
N SER A 95 5.59 11.89 -17.55
CA SER A 95 4.66 11.56 -18.64
C SER A 95 5.14 10.47 -19.59
N ASP A 96 6.29 9.83 -19.33
CA ASP A 96 6.70 8.67 -20.12
C ASP A 96 6.28 7.39 -19.39
N ASN A 97 5.58 6.52 -20.11
CA ASN A 97 5.35 5.12 -19.73
C ASN A 97 6.64 4.36 -19.38
N SER A 98 7.82 4.94 -19.68
CA SER A 98 9.14 4.39 -19.41
C SER A 98 9.38 4.01 -17.95
N ASP A 99 8.87 4.76 -16.99
CA ASP A 99 9.02 4.46 -15.56
C ASP A 99 8.15 3.27 -15.13
N CYS A 100 6.93 3.18 -15.68
CA CYS A 100 6.08 2.01 -15.49
C CYS A 100 6.72 0.78 -16.14
N ASP A 101 7.19 0.90 -17.38
CA ASP A 101 7.85 -0.18 -18.13
C ASP A 101 9.11 -0.69 -17.40
N LEU A 102 9.92 0.23 -16.86
CA LEU A 102 11.05 -0.09 -16.01
C LEU A 102 10.61 -0.95 -14.81
N CYS A 103 9.57 -0.53 -14.09
CA CYS A 103 9.09 -1.26 -12.93
C CYS A 103 8.47 -2.62 -13.29
N LEU A 104 7.79 -2.73 -14.44
CA LEU A 104 7.14 -3.95 -14.91
C LEU A 104 8.14 -5.08 -15.23
N ARG A 105 9.41 -4.76 -15.44
CA ARG A 105 10.50 -5.76 -15.57
C ARG A 105 10.88 -6.43 -14.24
N ILE A 106 10.32 -6.01 -13.11
CA ILE A 106 10.63 -6.56 -11.79
C ILE A 106 9.53 -7.54 -11.35
N TYR A 107 9.86 -8.83 -11.43
CA TYR A 107 8.93 -9.91 -11.12
C TYR A 107 8.96 -10.38 -9.66
N ASP A 108 9.98 -10.01 -8.87
CA ASP A 108 10.12 -10.49 -7.50
C ASP A 108 9.15 -9.80 -6.55
N ALA A 109 8.18 -10.55 -5.99
CA ALA A 109 7.19 -10.03 -5.05
C ALA A 109 7.84 -9.42 -3.79
N LYS A 110 8.93 -10.01 -3.30
CA LYS A 110 9.65 -9.50 -2.14
C LYS A 110 10.25 -8.12 -2.43
N TRP A 111 10.76 -7.87 -3.63
CA TRP A 111 11.30 -6.57 -4.00
C TRP A 111 10.25 -5.46 -3.88
N TRP A 112 9.03 -5.68 -4.39
CA TRP A 112 7.94 -4.72 -4.26
C TRP A 112 7.58 -4.44 -2.79
N ILE A 113 7.55 -5.48 -1.96
CA ILE A 113 7.25 -5.35 -0.53
C ILE A 113 8.34 -4.56 0.21
N ASP A 114 9.62 -4.89 0.00
CA ASP A 114 10.73 -4.28 0.71
C ASP A 114 10.88 -2.78 0.39
N HIS A 115 10.54 -2.36 -0.82
CA HIS A 115 10.68 -0.98 -1.29
C HIS A 115 9.39 -0.15 -1.23
N ARG A 116 8.30 -0.71 -0.66
CA ARG A 116 6.96 -0.10 -0.68
C ARG A 116 6.87 1.28 -0.04
N ASN A 117 7.78 1.64 0.87
CA ASN A 117 7.75 2.90 1.62
C ASN A 117 8.68 3.98 1.06
N LEU A 118 9.39 3.71 -0.03
CA LEU A 118 10.29 4.69 -0.64
C LEU A 118 9.52 5.84 -1.29
N SER A 119 10.16 7.01 -1.42
CA SER A 119 9.66 8.08 -2.29
C SER A 119 9.69 7.65 -3.77
N HIS A 120 8.96 8.34 -4.66
CA HIS A 120 8.96 7.98 -6.08
C HIS A 120 10.36 7.99 -6.69
N ALA A 121 11.16 9.03 -6.39
CA ALA A 121 12.52 9.15 -6.91
C ALA A 121 13.44 8.01 -6.43
N GLU A 122 13.41 7.68 -5.14
CA GLU A 122 14.20 6.57 -4.57
C GLU A 122 13.74 5.21 -5.10
N PHE A 123 12.44 5.02 -5.25
CA PHE A 123 11.86 3.79 -5.77
C PHE A 123 12.35 3.51 -7.19
N LEU A 124 12.30 4.51 -8.07
CA LEU A 124 12.79 4.40 -9.46
C LEU A 124 14.31 4.19 -9.50
N ALA A 125 15.07 4.91 -8.68
CA ALA A 125 16.52 4.69 -8.59
C ALA A 125 16.86 3.23 -8.19
N GLN A 126 16.12 2.67 -7.25
CA GLN A 126 16.31 1.29 -6.81
C GLN A 126 15.82 0.26 -7.83
N ALA A 127 14.77 0.58 -8.61
CA ALA A 127 14.30 -0.23 -9.73
C ALA A 127 15.38 -0.31 -10.83
N THR A 128 15.93 0.84 -11.23
CA THR A 128 17.04 0.92 -12.18
C THR A 128 18.24 0.11 -11.70
N LYS A 129 18.65 0.27 -10.44
CA LYS A 129 19.76 -0.49 -9.85
C LYS A 129 19.50 -2.00 -9.89
N ARG A 130 18.27 -2.44 -9.61
CA ARG A 130 17.91 -3.88 -9.63
C ARG A 130 18.09 -4.50 -11.01
N LEU A 131 17.72 -3.76 -12.06
CA LEU A 131 17.81 -4.23 -13.45
C LEU A 131 19.25 -4.19 -13.96
N GLN A 132 20.04 -3.18 -13.61
CA GLN A 132 21.47 -3.12 -13.94
C GLN A 132 22.26 -4.31 -13.38
N ILE A 133 21.92 -4.77 -12.16
CA ILE A 133 22.54 -5.95 -11.56
C ILE A 133 22.11 -7.24 -12.29
N ALA A 134 20.88 -7.28 -12.80
CA ALA A 134 20.36 -8.44 -13.53
C ALA A 134 20.96 -8.58 -14.94
N ASP A 135 21.29 -7.46 -15.59
CA ASP A 135 21.86 -7.42 -16.94
C ASP A 135 23.40 -7.64 -16.98
N MET A 136 24.06 -7.80 -15.82
CA MET A 136 25.48 -8.15 -15.75
C MET A 136 25.70 -9.63 -16.12
N PRO A 137 26.50 -9.95 -17.15
CA PRO A 137 26.81 -11.34 -17.48
C PRO A 137 27.56 -11.98 -16.30
N ALA A 138 27.08 -13.13 -15.85
CA ALA A 138 27.79 -13.99 -14.92
C ALA A 138 29.09 -14.47 -15.60
N ASN A 139 30.18 -13.72 -15.42
CA ASN A 139 31.47 -14.08 -15.97
C ASN A 139 32.01 -15.26 -15.16
N GLY A 140 31.77 -16.47 -15.65
CA GLY A 140 32.13 -17.73 -15.01
C GLY A 140 32.47 -18.79 -16.04
N GLN A 141 33.59 -18.63 -16.74
CA GLN A 141 34.38 -19.69 -17.41
C GLN A 141 35.84 -19.20 -17.36
N GLY A 142 36.79 -19.81 -16.67
CA GLY A 142 37.25 -21.19 -16.81
C GLY A 142 38.68 -21.12 -17.34
N SER A 143 39.70 -21.35 -16.50
CA SER A 143 41.08 -21.57 -16.96
C SER A 143 41.71 -22.67 -16.13
N GLU A 144 41.42 -23.90 -16.56
CA GLU A 144 42.27 -25.06 -16.37
C GLU A 144 43.16 -25.16 -17.63
N ALA A 145 44.46 -24.97 -17.47
CA ALA A 145 45.59 -25.27 -18.40
C ALA A 145 46.77 -24.40 -17.93
N ALA A 146 48.00 -24.87 -17.71
CA ALA A 146 48.64 -26.16 -17.90
C ALA A 146 49.82 -26.25 -16.91
#